data_AF-A0A932JMT7-F1
#
_entry.id   AF-A0A932JMT7-F1
#
_cell.length_a   1.000
_cell.length_b   1.000
_cell.length_c   1.000
_cell.angle_alpha   90.00
_cell.angle_beta   90.00
_cell.angle_gamma   90.00
#
_symmetry.space_group_name_H-M   'P 1'
#
loop_
_entity.id
_entity.type
_entity.pdbx_description
1 polymer ?
#
loop_
_entity_poly.entity_id
_entity_poly.type
_entity_poly.pdbx_seq_one_letter_code
_entity_poly.pdbx_strand_id
1 'polypeptide(L)'
;EVGIAGCKVLNSDGTFQVQCRRGFPTPWASFCKLFGLQRLFPKSPLFARYNQTFRSEDETYYVDAVIGAFMFCRTDVLQSVGGFDPEYFMYGEDLDLCYRVFLNGWKTAYYHKTTTIHFKGESTRRSSMNEVKVFYSAMEIFARKHYGKSFLFLNLLRLGIWLRSLLAYFSKNKRVSIIFLWDCLAINISLLLATKIRFGHYLGFPAFAYPAVFIVVTLLFALSMLAVEGYYSQKTPVRKLISGLMVSFFILSAFTYFFKEYAFSRGVLLMTIASTLIASSFVRLGFVIYDKLLGIDNNRKIAFIGRNENTEKIVNTLVNSESRSTEIAGIITTGNETVSLNNDVVPFIGNIDYLAKIISEYRIGELIVTDKSIDKLKLLSTANALPKVRFHFAENYEDVIVSRIVADVTGTEPTLPKMQIATFRNRLIQRTTDMLISFFLLTGGLPLVFLFARNVRSMLLNTWNVLLSRQSLIGLYPVGSLKSTEGKVGIISLVHLNRPEQLSLQAIEELNRYYAENYSFSLDLDICLKYFWRK
;
A
#
# COMPACT_ATOMS: atom_id res chain seq x y z
N GLU A 1 22.74 -18.47 37.00
CA GLU A 1 22.53 -18.98 35.63
C GLU A 1 21.56 -18.16 34.80
N VAL A 2 20.32 -17.90 35.27
CA VAL A 2 19.33 -17.14 34.50
C VAL A 2 19.53 -15.64 34.68
N GLY A 3 19.75 -14.92 33.58
CA GLY A 3 19.85 -13.46 33.54
C GLY A 3 18.52 -12.76 33.21
N ILE A 4 17.69 -13.41 32.38
CA ILE A 4 16.36 -12.92 31.98
C ILE A 4 15.34 -14.06 32.10
N ALA A 5 14.17 -13.76 32.67
CA ALA A 5 13.02 -14.66 32.69
C ALA A 5 11.78 -13.99 32.09
N GLY A 6 11.03 -14.74 31.28
CA GLY A 6 9.69 -14.39 30.83
C GLY A 6 8.66 -15.39 31.35
N CYS A 7 7.38 -15.07 31.26
CA CYS A 7 6.30 -15.89 31.78
C CYS A 7 5.34 -16.37 30.67
N LYS A 8 4.31 -17.15 31.02
CA LYS A 8 3.21 -17.50 30.12
C LYS A 8 2.43 -16.24 29.79
N VAL A 9 2.34 -15.88 28.51
CA VAL A 9 1.58 -14.69 28.08
C VAL A 9 0.34 -15.16 27.35
N LEU A 10 -0.81 -14.60 27.71
CA LEU A 10 -2.09 -14.85 27.07
C LEU A 10 -2.55 -13.62 26.28
N ASN A 11 -3.28 -13.86 25.20
CA ASN A 11 -4.02 -12.82 24.49
C ASN A 11 -5.23 -12.37 25.33
N SER A 12 -5.90 -11.30 24.90
CA SER A 12 -7.10 -10.76 25.58
C SER A 12 -8.27 -11.74 25.66
N ASP A 13 -8.31 -12.74 24.79
CA ASP A 13 -9.30 -13.84 24.77
C ASP A 13 -8.87 -15.06 25.60
N GLY A 14 -7.74 -14.99 26.32
CA GLY A 14 -7.20 -16.06 27.13
C GLY A 14 -6.38 -17.11 26.37
N THR A 15 -6.26 -17.01 25.04
CA THR A 15 -5.46 -17.96 24.25
C THR A 15 -3.96 -17.73 24.41
N PHE A 16 -3.14 -18.78 24.32
CA PHE A 16 -1.69 -18.67 24.49
C PHE A 16 -1.02 -17.81 23.42
N GLN A 17 -0.24 -16.83 23.84
CA GLN A 17 0.51 -15.95 22.96
C GLN A 17 1.88 -16.55 22.65
N VAL A 18 1.93 -17.37 21.59
CA VAL A 18 3.12 -18.12 21.14
C VAL A 18 4.40 -17.27 21.07
N GLN A 19 4.30 -15.97 20.75
CA GLN A 19 5.48 -15.11 20.62
C GLN A 19 6.21 -14.86 21.94
N CYS A 20 5.64 -15.20 23.10
CA CYS A 20 6.29 -14.97 24.40
C CYS A 20 7.60 -15.73 24.60
N ARG A 21 7.81 -16.77 23.80
CA ARG A 21 9.06 -17.52 23.67
C ARG A 21 9.55 -17.47 22.24
N ARG A 22 10.83 -17.15 22.07
CA ARG A 22 11.43 -16.99 20.74
C ARG A 22 12.79 -17.68 20.66
N GLY A 23 13.06 -18.21 19.47
CA GLY A 23 14.40 -18.52 19.00
C GLY A 23 15.05 -17.28 18.38
N PHE A 24 16.37 -17.22 18.34
CA PHE A 24 17.05 -16.15 17.60
C PHE A 24 16.72 -16.21 16.10
N PRO A 25 16.62 -15.07 15.40
CA PRO A 25 16.25 -15.02 13.99
C PRO A 25 17.40 -15.46 13.07
N THR A 26 17.83 -16.71 13.17
CA THR A 26 18.79 -17.31 12.23
C THR A 26 18.23 -17.26 10.80
N PRO A 27 19.07 -17.34 9.76
CA PRO A 27 18.60 -17.31 8.37
C PRO A 27 17.47 -18.32 8.11
N TRP A 28 17.64 -19.56 8.59
CA TRP A 28 16.66 -20.62 8.44
C TRP A 28 15.39 -20.37 9.27
N ALA A 29 15.51 -20.00 10.55
CA ALA A 29 14.36 -19.73 11.41
C ALA A 29 13.51 -18.55 10.87
N SER A 30 14.18 -17.51 10.37
CA SER A 30 13.55 -16.37 9.71
C SER A 30 12.83 -16.76 8.42
N PHE A 31 13.47 -17.58 7.58
CA PHE A 31 12.85 -18.12 6.36
C PHE A 31 11.59 -18.95 6.68
N CYS A 32 11.68 -19.91 7.60
CA CYS A 32 10.53 -20.74 7.97
C CYS A 32 9.37 -19.92 8.57
N LYS A 33 9.66 -18.86 9.32
CA LYS A 33 8.64 -17.93 9.83
C LYS A 33 8.01 -17.10 8.71
N LEU A 34 8.83 -16.52 7.82
CA LEU A 34 8.37 -15.64 6.74
C LEU A 34 7.46 -16.39 5.75
N PHE A 35 7.83 -17.60 5.36
CA PHE A 35 7.10 -18.42 4.38
C PHE A 35 6.02 -19.33 5.01
N GLY A 36 5.82 -19.26 6.34
CA GLY A 36 4.77 -20.01 7.02
C GLY A 36 5.05 -21.51 7.21
N LEU A 37 6.28 -21.97 6.95
CA LEU A 37 6.68 -23.37 7.16
C LEU A 37 6.52 -23.80 8.63
N GLN A 38 6.72 -22.90 9.58
CA GLN A 38 6.43 -23.20 10.99
C GLN A 38 4.95 -23.54 11.25
N ARG A 39 4.01 -23.00 10.46
CA ARG A 39 2.57 -23.30 10.58
C ARG A 39 2.23 -24.63 9.93
N LEU A 40 2.95 -25.01 8.87
CA LEU A 40 2.81 -26.31 8.20
C LEU A 40 3.43 -27.44 9.02
N PHE A 41 4.56 -27.18 9.69
CA PHE A 41 5.30 -28.17 10.47
C PHE A 41 5.54 -27.71 11.92
N PRO A 42 4.49 -27.47 12.72
CA PRO A 42 4.61 -26.85 14.05
C PRO A 42 5.32 -27.72 15.08
N LYS A 43 5.33 -29.04 14.90
CA LYS A 43 5.99 -30.00 15.80
C LYS A 43 7.46 -30.24 15.46
N SER A 44 7.98 -29.65 14.38
CA SER A 44 9.36 -29.87 13.95
C SER A 44 10.31 -28.83 14.55
N PRO A 45 11.35 -29.23 15.29
CA PRO A 45 12.39 -28.32 15.78
C PRO A 45 13.12 -27.58 14.65
N LEU A 46 13.19 -28.18 13.46
CA LEU A 46 13.85 -27.61 12.29
C LEU A 46 13.04 -26.45 11.68
N PHE A 47 11.72 -26.60 11.56
CA PHE A 47 10.86 -25.62 10.88
C PHE A 47 10.22 -24.61 11.84
N ALA A 48 10.01 -24.98 13.10
CA ALA A 48 9.35 -24.14 14.09
C ALA A 48 10.32 -23.53 15.12
N ARG A 49 11.61 -23.38 14.77
CA ARG A 49 12.65 -22.88 15.67
C ARG A 49 12.36 -21.49 16.23
N TYR A 50 11.80 -20.59 15.41
CA TYR A 50 11.57 -19.19 15.82
C TYR A 50 10.55 -19.06 16.95
N ASN A 51 9.40 -19.71 16.86
CA ASN A 51 8.33 -19.62 17.88
C ASN A 51 8.35 -20.81 18.86
N GLN A 52 9.27 -21.76 18.66
CA GLN A 52 9.39 -22.99 19.43
C GLN A 52 8.06 -23.74 19.64
N THR A 53 7.21 -23.82 18.60
CA THR A 53 5.87 -24.45 18.72
C THR A 53 5.92 -25.97 18.93
N PHE A 54 7.10 -26.58 18.80
CA PHE A 54 7.35 -27.98 19.10
C PHE A 54 7.53 -28.25 20.61
N ARG A 55 7.61 -27.21 21.44
CA ARG A 55 7.72 -27.32 22.91
C ARG A 55 6.38 -27.03 23.58
N SER A 56 6.14 -27.65 24.73
CA SER A 56 4.93 -27.44 25.53
C SER A 56 4.81 -25.99 26.05
N GLU A 57 3.60 -25.50 26.24
CA GLU A 57 3.30 -24.24 26.95
C GLU A 57 3.31 -24.36 28.47
N ASP A 58 3.21 -25.57 28.99
CA ASP A 58 3.11 -25.86 30.43
C ASP A 58 4.40 -26.46 30.99
N GLU A 59 5.53 -26.16 30.36
CA GLU A 59 6.87 -26.59 30.78
C GLU A 59 7.82 -25.41 30.87
N THR A 60 8.76 -25.46 31.82
CA THR A 60 9.76 -24.42 32.06
C THR A 60 11.05 -24.85 31.38
N TYR A 61 11.62 -23.99 30.54
CA TYR A 61 12.85 -24.30 29.82
C TYR A 61 13.59 -23.05 29.37
N TYR A 62 14.85 -23.24 28.99
CA TYR A 62 15.65 -22.19 28.39
C TYR A 62 15.22 -21.90 26.94
N VAL A 63 15.12 -20.62 26.64
CA VAL A 63 14.78 -20.06 25.33
C VAL A 63 15.85 -19.08 24.91
N ASP A 64 15.90 -18.76 23.62
CA ASP A 64 16.89 -17.79 23.13
C ASP A 64 16.46 -16.36 23.52
N ALA A 65 15.16 -16.06 23.42
CA ALA A 65 14.59 -14.77 23.78
C ALA A 65 13.15 -14.87 24.31
N VAL A 66 12.75 -13.86 25.09
CA VAL A 66 11.36 -13.63 25.54
C VAL A 66 10.84 -12.30 24.97
N ILE A 67 9.58 -11.94 25.21
CA ILE A 67 9.01 -10.66 24.76
C ILE A 67 9.06 -9.59 25.84
N GLY A 68 9.23 -8.34 25.43
CA GLY A 68 9.18 -7.16 26.29
C GLY A 68 7.83 -6.95 27.00
N ALA A 69 6.77 -7.67 26.62
CA ALA A 69 5.49 -7.62 27.34
C ALA A 69 5.61 -8.07 28.80
N PHE A 70 6.55 -8.98 29.10
CA PHE A 70 6.92 -9.33 30.46
C PHE A 70 8.35 -9.86 30.49
N MET A 71 9.25 -9.12 31.14
CA MET A 71 10.64 -9.52 31.34
C MET A 71 11.06 -9.23 32.77
N PHE A 72 11.60 -10.23 33.44
CA PHE A 72 12.25 -10.09 34.73
C PHE A 72 13.75 -10.26 34.53
N CYS A 73 14.51 -9.20 34.76
CA CYS A 73 15.94 -9.14 34.49
C CYS A 73 16.72 -8.99 35.78
N ARG A 74 17.84 -9.70 35.91
CA ARG A 74 18.81 -9.48 36.98
C ARG A 74 19.48 -8.12 36.79
N THR A 75 19.53 -7.30 37.86
CA THR A 75 20.05 -5.93 37.80
C THR A 75 21.51 -5.86 37.38
N ASP A 76 22.36 -6.71 37.96
CA ASP A 76 23.79 -6.84 37.63
C ASP A 76 24.00 -7.24 36.16
N VAL A 77 23.21 -8.20 35.67
CA VAL A 77 23.25 -8.63 34.26
C VAL A 77 22.82 -7.48 33.33
N LEU A 78 21.72 -6.81 33.65
CA LEU A 78 21.19 -5.72 32.83
C LEU A 78 22.18 -4.55 32.73
N GLN A 79 22.83 -4.20 33.84
CA GLN A 79 23.87 -3.17 33.89
C GLN A 79 25.10 -3.58 33.08
N SER A 80 25.54 -4.85 33.18
CA SER A 80 26.72 -5.35 32.46
C SER A 80 26.58 -5.28 30.94
N VAL A 81 25.36 -5.44 30.41
CA VAL A 81 25.11 -5.38 28.97
C VAL A 81 24.70 -3.99 28.47
N GLY A 82 24.51 -3.01 29.36
CA GLY A 82 24.12 -1.64 29.00
C GLY A 82 22.62 -1.43 28.74
N GLY A 83 21.75 -2.30 29.27
CA GLY A 83 20.29 -2.11 29.17
C GLY A 83 19.71 -2.27 27.75
N PHE A 84 18.59 -1.60 27.47
CA PHE A 84 17.98 -1.58 26.13
C PHE A 84 18.75 -0.66 25.18
N ASP A 85 18.86 -1.08 23.93
CA ASP A 85 19.59 -0.33 22.90
C ASP A 85 18.67 0.72 22.24
N PRO A 86 19.00 2.02 22.31
CA PRO A 86 18.13 3.11 21.84
C PRO A 86 18.00 3.19 20.32
N GLU A 87 18.80 2.43 19.55
CA GLU A 87 18.63 2.37 18.10
C GLU A 87 17.35 1.62 17.71
N TYR A 88 16.84 0.75 18.59
CA TYR A 88 15.54 0.11 18.39
C TYR A 88 14.43 0.99 18.95
N PHE A 89 13.55 1.43 18.06
CA PHE A 89 12.32 2.10 18.48
C PHE A 89 11.30 1.11 19.06
N MET A 90 11.10 -0.06 18.42
CA MET A 90 10.13 -1.09 18.83
C MET A 90 10.38 -2.43 18.11
N TYR A 91 9.94 -3.54 18.70
CA TYR A 91 9.91 -4.92 18.18
C TYR A 91 11.25 -5.66 18.06
N GLY A 92 12.37 -5.04 18.45
CA GLY A 92 13.70 -5.65 18.36
C GLY A 92 14.59 -5.43 19.58
N GLU A 93 14.24 -4.44 20.41
CA GLU A 93 14.93 -4.07 21.65
C GLU A 93 14.99 -5.23 22.65
N ASP A 94 13.90 -6.00 22.78
CA ASP A 94 13.80 -7.13 23.69
C ASP A 94 14.64 -8.32 23.22
N LEU A 95 14.61 -8.59 21.92
CA LEU A 95 15.40 -9.63 21.26
C LEU A 95 16.90 -9.30 21.31
N ASP A 96 17.27 -8.05 21.04
CA ASP A 96 18.64 -7.55 21.12
C ASP A 96 19.21 -7.69 22.54
N LEU A 97 18.42 -7.29 23.55
CA LEU A 97 18.79 -7.45 24.94
C LEU A 97 19.02 -8.93 25.29
N CYS A 98 18.09 -9.82 24.92
CA CYS A 98 18.26 -11.26 25.14
C CYS A 98 19.52 -11.82 24.46
N TYR A 99 19.83 -11.34 23.26
CA TYR A 99 21.02 -11.77 22.51
C TYR A 99 22.31 -11.30 23.18
N ARG A 100 22.40 -10.04 23.62
CA ARG A 100 23.56 -9.53 24.36
C ARG A 100 23.75 -10.24 25.70
N VAL A 101 22.66 -10.53 26.42
CA VAL A 101 22.72 -11.34 27.65
C VAL A 101 23.23 -12.75 27.38
N PHE A 102 22.77 -13.38 26.29
CA PHE A 102 23.28 -14.68 25.84
C PHE A 102 24.78 -14.66 25.50
N LEU A 103 25.25 -13.63 24.78
CA LEU A 103 26.68 -13.46 24.47
C LEU A 103 27.56 -13.29 25.73
N ASN A 104 26.98 -12.77 26.82
CA ASN A 104 27.66 -12.65 28.11
C ASN A 104 27.54 -13.92 28.98
N GLY A 105 27.13 -15.06 28.40
CA GLY A 105 27.09 -16.37 29.06
C GLY A 105 25.89 -16.62 29.96
N TRP A 106 24.92 -15.71 30.00
CA TRP A 106 23.70 -15.85 30.79
C TRP A 106 22.59 -16.53 30.02
N LYS A 107 21.71 -17.26 30.74
CA LYS A 107 20.56 -17.95 30.14
C LYS A 107 19.30 -17.09 30.20
N THR A 108 18.44 -17.26 29.20
CA THR A 108 17.06 -16.75 29.19
C THR A 108 16.08 -17.90 29.42
N ALA A 109 15.11 -17.73 30.33
CA ALA A 109 14.16 -18.78 30.70
C ALA A 109 12.71 -18.38 30.43
N TYR A 110 11.92 -19.34 29.93
CA TYR A 110 10.46 -19.27 29.92
C TYR A 110 9.92 -20.02 31.14
N TYR A 111 9.12 -19.34 31.97
CA TYR A 111 8.53 -19.89 33.19
C TYR A 111 7.01 -19.97 33.09
N HIS A 112 6.45 -21.18 33.03
CA HIS A 112 5.03 -21.38 32.70
C HIS A 112 4.07 -21.14 33.87
N LYS A 113 4.53 -21.19 35.13
CA LYS A 113 3.63 -21.15 36.31
C LYS A 113 3.09 -19.74 36.59
N THR A 114 3.76 -18.72 36.07
CA THR A 114 3.29 -17.34 36.14
C THR A 114 2.67 -16.96 34.80
N THR A 115 1.54 -16.26 34.85
CA THR A 115 0.78 -15.88 33.67
C THR A 115 0.47 -14.39 33.67
N THR A 116 0.51 -13.77 32.49
CA THR A 116 0.04 -12.39 32.27
C THR A 116 -0.81 -12.28 31.01
N ILE A 117 -1.70 -11.29 30.96
CA ILE A 117 -2.51 -10.98 29.77
C ILE A 117 -1.89 -9.78 29.06
N HIS A 118 -1.62 -9.93 27.78
CA HIS A 118 -1.05 -8.89 26.94
C HIS A 118 -2.04 -8.47 25.85
N PHE A 119 -2.53 -7.23 25.96
CA PHE A 119 -3.40 -6.58 24.96
C PHE A 119 -2.57 -6.10 23.76
N LYS A 120 -2.08 -7.07 22.99
CA LYS A 120 -1.16 -6.87 21.86
C LYS A 120 -1.68 -5.81 20.87
N GLY A 121 -0.80 -4.88 20.49
CA GLY A 121 -1.08 -3.88 19.46
C GLY A 121 -1.88 -2.68 19.95
N GLU A 122 -2.28 -2.59 21.23
CA GLU A 122 -2.97 -1.41 21.76
C GLU A 122 -2.12 -0.12 21.65
N SER A 123 -0.80 -0.21 21.87
CA SER A 123 0.11 0.94 21.74
C SER A 123 0.22 1.39 20.28
N THR A 124 0.27 0.45 19.33
CA THR A 124 0.37 0.80 17.91
C THR A 124 -0.96 1.20 17.31
N ARG A 125 -2.08 0.66 17.78
CA ARG A 125 -3.45 1.02 17.35
C ARG A 125 -3.77 2.49 17.60
N ARG A 126 -3.08 3.12 18.55
CA ARG A 126 -3.15 4.57 18.85
C ARG A 126 -2.24 5.42 17.97
N SER A 127 -1.50 4.81 17.04
CA SER A 127 -0.57 5.49 16.13
C SER A 127 -0.86 5.10 14.68
N SER A 128 -0.66 6.01 13.72
CA SER A 128 -0.72 5.70 12.28
C SER A 128 0.48 4.90 11.77
N MET A 129 1.14 4.16 12.67
CA MET A 129 2.44 3.56 12.43
C MET A 129 2.30 2.23 11.70
N ASN A 130 3.09 2.05 10.65
CA ASN A 130 3.12 0.80 9.91
C ASN A 130 3.94 -0.25 10.69
N GLU A 131 3.26 -1.02 11.55
CA GLU A 131 3.85 -2.08 12.39
C GLU A 131 4.81 -2.99 11.61
N VAL A 132 4.38 -3.40 10.42
CA VAL A 132 5.13 -4.30 9.55
C VAL A 132 6.46 -3.66 9.16
N LYS A 133 6.44 -2.37 8.78
CA LYS A 133 7.65 -1.62 8.44
C LYS A 133 8.57 -1.48 9.66
N VAL A 134 8.04 -1.14 10.83
CA VAL A 134 8.85 -0.96 12.06
C VAL A 134 9.49 -2.27 12.49
N PHE A 135 8.72 -3.36 12.47
CA PHE A 135 9.23 -4.70 12.73
C PHE A 135 10.38 -5.06 11.79
N TYR A 136 10.24 -4.79 10.49
CA TYR A 136 11.29 -5.07 9.53
C TYR A 136 12.53 -4.18 9.70
N SER A 137 12.36 -2.90 10.01
CA SER A 137 13.48 -2.02 10.36
C SER A 137 14.24 -2.54 11.59
N ALA A 138 13.53 -3.02 12.61
CA ALA A 138 14.14 -3.62 13.79
C ALA A 138 14.93 -4.91 13.44
N MET A 139 14.38 -5.78 12.60
CA MET A 139 15.11 -6.98 12.16
C MET A 139 16.35 -6.65 11.30
N GLU A 140 16.31 -5.56 10.53
CA GLU A 140 17.47 -5.07 9.79
C GLU A 140 18.57 -4.55 10.73
N ILE A 141 18.22 -3.79 11.77
CA ILE A 141 19.15 -3.34 12.82
C ILE A 141 19.78 -4.56 13.51
N PHE A 142 18.96 -5.54 13.91
CA PHE A 142 19.42 -6.77 14.56
C PHE A 142 20.39 -7.57 13.68
N ALA A 143 20.02 -7.80 12.42
CA ALA A 143 20.86 -8.51 11.46
C ALA A 143 22.20 -7.81 11.23
N ARG A 144 22.17 -6.48 11.08
CA ARG A 144 23.38 -5.67 10.88
C ARG A 144 24.31 -5.72 12.11
N LYS A 145 23.76 -5.69 13.32
CA LYS A 145 24.53 -5.74 14.58
C LYS A 145 25.13 -7.11 14.86
N HIS A 146 24.32 -8.17 14.76
CA HIS A 146 24.66 -9.48 15.33
C HIS A 146 25.07 -10.53 14.30
N TYR A 147 24.65 -10.39 13.04
CA TYR A 147 25.01 -11.34 11.97
C TYR A 147 25.98 -10.78 10.93
N GLY A 148 26.41 -9.52 11.09
CA GLY A 148 27.52 -8.93 10.36
C GLY A 148 27.28 -8.69 8.86
N LYS A 149 28.26 -8.04 8.20
CA LYS A 149 28.24 -7.44 6.85
C LYS A 149 28.10 -8.43 5.67
N SER A 150 27.53 -9.63 5.86
CA SER A 150 27.26 -10.51 4.73
C SER A 150 26.18 -9.84 3.87
N PHE A 151 26.64 -9.17 2.81
CA PHE A 151 25.79 -8.51 1.82
C PHE A 151 24.71 -9.49 1.34
N LEU A 152 25.06 -10.76 1.15
CA LEU A 152 24.13 -11.79 0.73
C LEU A 152 23.00 -12.02 1.76
N PHE A 153 23.32 -12.12 3.05
CA PHE A 153 22.31 -12.35 4.09
C PHE A 153 21.33 -11.17 4.22
N LEU A 154 21.84 -9.93 4.25
CA LEU A 154 20.99 -8.74 4.31
C LEU A 154 20.10 -8.61 3.07
N ASN A 155 20.64 -8.91 1.87
CA ASN A 155 19.83 -8.90 0.65
C ASN A 155 18.79 -10.03 0.61
N LEU A 156 19.10 -11.23 1.11
CA LEU A 156 18.13 -12.33 1.23
C LEU A 156 17.01 -11.99 2.22
N LEU A 157 17.34 -11.36 3.35
CA LEU A 157 16.34 -10.88 4.31
C LEU A 157 15.44 -9.81 3.66
N ARG A 158 16.05 -8.80 3.02
CA ARG A 158 15.31 -7.75 2.29
C ARG A 158 14.42 -8.33 1.18
N LEU A 159 14.92 -9.31 0.43
CA LEU A 159 14.15 -10.02 -0.60
C LEU A 159 12.99 -10.81 0.01
N GLY A 160 13.22 -11.55 1.09
CA GLY A 160 12.18 -12.30 1.79
C GLY A 160 11.08 -11.39 2.36
N ILE A 161 11.47 -10.23 2.90
CA ILE A 161 10.55 -9.18 3.35
C ILE A 161 9.74 -8.62 2.18
N TRP A 162 10.41 -8.30 1.07
CA TRP A 162 9.76 -7.79 -0.14
C TRP A 162 8.75 -8.81 -0.70
N LEU A 163 9.15 -10.08 -0.84
CA LEU A 163 8.27 -11.17 -1.27
C LEU A 163 7.08 -11.34 -0.31
N ARG A 164 7.31 -11.30 1.00
CA ARG A 164 6.22 -11.41 1.99
C ARG A 164 5.26 -10.24 1.91
N SER A 165 5.77 -9.02 1.66
CA SER A 165 4.96 -7.82 1.47
C SER A 165 4.12 -7.91 0.18
N LEU A 166 4.70 -8.45 -0.89
CA LEU A 166 4.03 -8.71 -2.16
C LEU A 166 2.91 -9.76 -1.98
N LEU A 167 3.21 -10.88 -1.32
CA LEU A 167 2.22 -11.90 -0.97
C LEU A 167 1.13 -11.36 -0.06
N ALA A 168 1.48 -10.52 0.91
CA ALA A 168 0.51 -9.86 1.79
C ALA A 168 -0.42 -8.95 0.98
N TYR A 169 0.12 -8.18 0.05
CA TYR A 169 -0.64 -7.32 -0.86
C TYR A 169 -1.65 -8.11 -1.70
N PHE A 170 -1.20 -9.18 -2.38
CA PHE A 170 -2.10 -10.06 -3.14
C PHE A 170 -3.13 -10.77 -2.25
N SER A 171 -2.73 -11.20 -1.05
CA SER A 171 -3.65 -11.84 -0.09
C SER A 171 -4.71 -10.88 0.47
N LYS A 172 -4.42 -9.58 0.54
CA LYS A 172 -5.34 -8.53 1.02
C LYS A 172 -6.44 -8.26 0.00
N ASN A 173 -6.10 -8.32 -1.29
CA ASN A 173 -7.02 -8.09 -2.41
C ASN A 173 -7.24 -9.37 -3.24
N LYS A 174 -7.80 -10.41 -2.60
CA LYS A 174 -8.05 -11.72 -3.24
C LYS A 174 -8.84 -11.59 -4.55
N ARG A 175 -9.91 -10.78 -4.56
CA ARG A 175 -10.76 -10.56 -5.75
C ARG A 175 -9.97 -9.99 -6.92
N VAL A 176 -9.21 -8.92 -6.69
CA VAL A 176 -8.36 -8.30 -7.72
C VAL A 176 -7.34 -9.31 -8.24
N SER A 177 -6.74 -10.10 -7.36
CA SER A 177 -5.76 -11.13 -7.74
C SER A 177 -6.37 -12.21 -8.61
N ILE A 178 -7.58 -12.68 -8.29
CA ILE A 178 -8.32 -13.66 -9.10
C ILE A 178 -8.64 -13.06 -10.49
N ILE A 179 -9.12 -11.82 -10.53
CA ILE A 179 -9.45 -11.14 -11.80
C ILE A 179 -8.18 -10.95 -12.66
N PHE A 180 -7.06 -10.57 -12.05
CA PHE A 180 -5.77 -10.44 -12.73
C PHE A 180 -5.28 -11.76 -13.33
N LEU A 181 -5.30 -12.84 -12.54
CA LEU A 181 -4.91 -14.17 -13.01
C LEU A 181 -5.83 -14.67 -14.11
N TRP A 182 -7.14 -14.46 -13.97
CA TRP A 182 -8.12 -14.79 -15.00
C TRP A 182 -7.88 -14.00 -16.29
N ASP A 183 -7.64 -12.69 -16.20
CA ASP A 183 -7.36 -11.85 -17.37
C ASP A 183 -6.10 -12.32 -18.13
N CYS A 184 -5.04 -12.69 -17.40
CA CYS A 184 -3.83 -13.27 -17.99
C CYS A 184 -4.10 -14.61 -18.67
N LEU A 185 -4.94 -15.46 -18.08
CA LEU A 185 -5.32 -16.74 -18.67
C LEU A 185 -6.24 -16.55 -19.89
N ALA A 186 -7.22 -15.66 -19.76
CA ALA A 186 -8.22 -15.35 -20.78
C ALA A 186 -7.55 -14.83 -22.06
N ILE A 187 -6.57 -13.93 -21.98
CA ILE A 187 -5.90 -13.42 -23.19
C ILE A 187 -5.13 -14.50 -23.96
N ASN A 188 -4.53 -15.46 -23.27
CA ASN A 188 -3.82 -16.56 -23.91
C ASN A 188 -4.80 -17.59 -24.51
N ILE A 189 -5.89 -17.92 -23.82
CA ILE A 189 -6.95 -18.78 -24.36
C ILE A 189 -7.59 -18.12 -25.59
N SER A 190 -7.88 -16.82 -25.51
CA SER A 190 -8.36 -16.01 -26.63
C SER A 190 -7.42 -16.05 -27.82
N LEU A 191 -6.11 -15.97 -27.60
CA LEU A 191 -5.12 -16.06 -28.66
C LEU A 191 -5.14 -17.44 -29.33
N LEU A 192 -5.20 -18.51 -28.54
CA LEU A 192 -5.30 -19.89 -29.04
C LEU A 192 -6.59 -20.16 -29.83
N LEU A 193 -7.70 -19.55 -29.41
CA LEU A 193 -8.97 -19.63 -30.14
C LEU A 193 -8.91 -18.83 -31.44
N ALA A 194 -8.33 -17.63 -31.41
CA ALA A 194 -8.18 -16.77 -32.57
C ALA A 194 -7.28 -17.40 -33.65
N THR A 195 -6.18 -18.06 -33.25
CA THR A 195 -5.31 -18.82 -34.17
C THR A 195 -6.03 -20.04 -34.73
N LYS A 196 -6.79 -20.78 -33.91
CA LYS A 196 -7.62 -21.90 -34.40
C LYS A 196 -8.63 -21.45 -35.45
N ILE A 197 -9.32 -20.34 -35.22
CA ILE A 197 -10.30 -19.80 -36.17
C ILE A 197 -9.61 -19.33 -37.47
N ARG A 198 -8.46 -18.67 -37.37
CA ARG A 198 -7.76 -18.12 -38.54
C ARG A 198 -7.03 -19.17 -39.38
N PHE A 199 -6.38 -20.12 -38.73
CA PHE A 199 -5.41 -21.03 -39.35
C PHE A 199 -5.82 -22.51 -39.25
N GLY A 200 -6.89 -22.84 -38.53
CA GLY A 200 -7.39 -24.21 -38.34
C GLY A 200 -6.72 -24.99 -37.20
N HIS A 201 -5.65 -24.47 -36.61
CA HIS A 201 -4.89 -25.13 -35.53
C HIS A 201 -4.57 -24.14 -34.40
N TYR A 202 -4.45 -24.64 -33.16
CA TYR A 202 -4.26 -23.82 -31.97
C TYR A 202 -2.90 -23.10 -31.93
N LEU A 203 -1.82 -23.76 -32.36
CA LEU A 203 -0.48 -23.19 -32.37
C LEU A 203 -0.13 -22.63 -33.76
N GLY A 204 -0.71 -21.47 -34.08
CA GLY A 204 -0.57 -20.84 -35.41
C GLY A 204 0.75 -20.10 -35.66
N PHE A 205 1.72 -20.17 -34.75
CA PHE A 205 3.03 -19.51 -34.87
C PHE A 205 4.15 -20.53 -35.08
N PRO A 206 5.31 -20.10 -35.63
CA PRO A 206 6.49 -20.95 -35.70
C PRO A 206 6.89 -21.49 -34.31
N ALA A 207 7.46 -22.70 -34.26
CA ALA A 207 7.83 -23.34 -33.00
C ALA A 207 8.75 -22.48 -32.11
N PHE A 208 9.70 -21.74 -32.71
CA PHE A 208 10.61 -20.84 -31.99
C PHE A 208 9.91 -19.63 -31.34
N ALA A 209 8.72 -19.26 -31.81
CA ALA A 209 7.97 -18.13 -31.29
C ALA A 209 7.31 -18.45 -29.93
N TYR A 210 7.22 -19.74 -29.60
CA TYR A 210 6.75 -20.20 -28.30
C TYR A 210 7.92 -20.41 -27.34
N PRO A 211 7.79 -20.01 -26.07
CA PRO A 211 6.62 -19.41 -25.42
C PRO A 211 6.56 -17.87 -25.53
N ALA A 212 7.50 -17.23 -26.24
CA ALA A 212 7.69 -15.78 -26.24
C ALA A 212 6.42 -14.98 -26.56
N VAL A 213 5.63 -15.40 -27.56
CA VAL A 213 4.39 -14.71 -27.93
C VAL A 213 3.39 -14.66 -26.76
N PHE A 214 3.19 -15.77 -26.04
CA PHE A 214 2.28 -15.79 -24.89
C PHE A 214 2.76 -14.87 -23.77
N ILE A 215 4.06 -14.91 -23.48
CA ILE A 215 4.66 -14.09 -22.42
C ILE A 215 4.51 -12.60 -22.77
N VAL A 216 4.87 -12.21 -23.99
CA VAL A 216 4.83 -10.82 -24.44
C VAL A 216 3.40 -10.28 -24.50
N VAL A 217 2.46 -11.04 -25.05
CA VAL A 217 1.04 -10.63 -25.10
C VAL A 217 0.48 -10.44 -23.70
N THR A 218 0.75 -11.39 -22.79
CA THR A 218 0.31 -11.30 -21.39
C THR A 218 0.93 -10.10 -20.69
N LEU A 219 2.24 -9.90 -20.84
CA LEU A 219 2.98 -8.81 -20.20
C LEU A 219 2.48 -7.44 -20.68
N LEU A 220 2.34 -7.26 -21.99
CA LEU A 220 1.87 -5.98 -22.55
C LEU A 220 0.42 -5.70 -22.16
N PHE A 221 -0.43 -6.71 -22.09
CA PHE A 221 -1.79 -6.54 -21.60
C PHE A 221 -1.83 -6.20 -20.11
N ALA A 222 -1.08 -6.91 -19.27
CA ALA A 222 -0.98 -6.63 -17.85
C ALA A 222 -0.46 -5.21 -17.59
N LEU A 223 0.58 -4.77 -18.31
CA LEU A 223 1.11 -3.42 -18.22
C LEU A 223 0.08 -2.36 -18.67
N SER A 224 -0.66 -2.63 -19.75
CA SER A 224 -1.73 -1.74 -20.21
C SER A 224 -2.86 -1.61 -19.19
N MET A 225 -3.24 -2.71 -18.55
CA MET A 225 -4.25 -2.69 -17.48
C MET A 225 -3.75 -1.95 -16.23
N LEU A 226 -2.48 -2.11 -15.86
CA LEU A 226 -1.88 -1.33 -14.77
C LEU A 226 -1.84 0.16 -15.10
N ALA A 227 -1.49 0.53 -16.34
CA ALA A 227 -1.45 1.91 -16.80
C ALA A 227 -2.84 2.59 -16.75
N VAL A 228 -3.91 1.84 -17.02
CA VAL A 228 -5.28 2.36 -16.93
C VAL A 228 -5.88 2.25 -15.52
N GLU A 229 -5.12 1.73 -14.55
CA GLU A 229 -5.54 1.48 -13.17
C GLU A 229 -6.65 0.44 -13.04
N GLY A 230 -6.71 -0.52 -13.97
CA GLY A 230 -7.75 -1.55 -14.03
C GLY A 230 -7.78 -2.52 -12.85
N TYR A 231 -6.70 -2.59 -12.06
CA TYR A 231 -6.55 -3.45 -10.89
C TYR A 231 -6.39 -2.70 -9.56
N TYR A 232 -6.54 -1.37 -9.55
CA TYR A 232 -6.26 -0.59 -8.33
C TYR A 232 -7.50 -0.40 -7.44
N SER A 233 -8.70 -0.41 -8.03
CA SER A 233 -9.96 -0.27 -7.30
C SER A 233 -10.54 -1.61 -6.87
N GLN A 234 -11.24 -1.64 -5.73
CA GLN A 234 -11.93 -2.86 -5.27
C GLN A 234 -12.97 -3.37 -6.27
N LYS A 235 -13.65 -2.44 -6.96
CA LYS A 235 -14.50 -2.71 -8.12
C LYS A 235 -13.66 -2.54 -9.38
N THR A 236 -13.54 -3.55 -10.22
CA THR A 236 -12.80 -3.48 -11.50
C THR A 236 -13.79 -3.32 -12.66
N PRO A 237 -14.17 -2.09 -13.05
CA PRO A 237 -15.25 -1.88 -14.02
C PRO A 237 -14.84 -2.31 -15.44
N VAL A 238 -15.81 -2.75 -16.23
CA VAL A 238 -15.58 -3.21 -17.62
C VAL A 238 -15.00 -2.10 -18.51
N ARG A 239 -15.35 -0.83 -18.27
CA ARG A 239 -14.78 0.32 -19.01
C ARG A 239 -13.24 0.37 -18.98
N LYS A 240 -12.64 -0.03 -17.84
CA LYS A 240 -11.19 -0.04 -17.65
C LYS A 240 -10.55 -1.21 -18.39
N LEU A 241 -11.24 -2.36 -18.44
CA LEU A 241 -10.86 -3.51 -19.27
C LEU A 241 -10.85 -3.13 -20.76
N ILE A 242 -11.90 -2.48 -21.26
CA ILE A 242 -11.98 -2.00 -22.65
C ILE A 242 -10.78 -1.09 -22.95
N SER A 243 -10.53 -0.09 -22.10
CA SER A 243 -9.43 0.85 -22.28
C SER A 243 -8.06 0.16 -22.28
N GLY A 244 -7.82 -0.77 -21.34
CA GLY A 244 -6.57 -1.53 -21.28
C GLY A 244 -6.36 -2.43 -22.49
N LEU A 245 -7.42 -3.10 -22.98
CA LEU A 245 -7.39 -3.90 -24.20
C LEU A 245 -7.12 -3.05 -25.46
N MET A 246 -7.70 -1.85 -25.54
CA MET A 246 -7.43 -0.91 -26.64
C MET A 246 -5.96 -0.45 -26.65
N VAL A 247 -5.41 -0.06 -25.51
CA VAL A 247 -3.98 0.27 -25.38
C VAL A 247 -3.12 -0.93 -25.81
N SER A 248 -3.47 -2.14 -25.35
CA SER A 248 -2.76 -3.37 -25.70
C SER A 248 -2.81 -3.65 -27.20
N PHE A 249 -3.96 -3.46 -27.84
CA PHE A 249 -4.15 -3.62 -29.28
C PHE A 249 -3.19 -2.72 -30.06
N PHE A 250 -3.13 -1.43 -29.75
CA PHE A 250 -2.25 -0.51 -30.46
C PHE A 250 -0.77 -0.82 -30.23
N ILE A 251 -0.38 -1.14 -28.99
CA ILE A 251 1.01 -1.50 -28.67
C ILE A 251 1.41 -2.79 -29.39
N LEU A 252 0.60 -3.84 -29.31
CA LEU A 252 0.87 -5.13 -29.96
C LEU A 252 0.92 -4.98 -31.49
N SER A 253 -0.03 -4.24 -32.06
CA SER A 253 -0.06 -3.95 -33.50
C SER A 253 1.23 -3.23 -33.94
N ALA A 254 1.71 -2.24 -33.18
CA ALA A 254 2.98 -1.57 -33.45
C ALA A 254 4.19 -2.51 -33.27
N PHE A 255 4.19 -3.35 -32.22
CA PHE A 255 5.28 -4.30 -31.93
C PHE A 255 5.52 -5.27 -33.09
N THR A 256 4.45 -5.76 -33.73
CA THR A 256 4.57 -6.67 -34.89
C THR A 256 5.25 -6.06 -36.11
N TYR A 257 5.35 -4.72 -36.20
CA TYR A 257 6.09 -4.05 -37.27
C TYR A 257 7.61 -4.12 -37.06
N PHE A 258 8.06 -3.99 -35.82
CA PHE A 258 9.48 -4.06 -35.45
C PHE A 258 9.99 -5.50 -35.37
N PHE A 259 9.14 -6.44 -34.96
CA PHE A 259 9.50 -7.85 -34.74
C PHE A 259 8.75 -8.77 -35.74
N LYS A 260 9.14 -8.70 -37.02
CA LYS A 260 8.46 -9.41 -38.11
C LYS A 260 8.40 -10.94 -37.92
N GLU A 261 9.42 -11.52 -37.29
CA GLU A 261 9.49 -12.96 -36.99
C GLU A 261 8.41 -13.44 -36.02
N TYR A 262 7.89 -12.52 -35.19
CA TYR A 262 6.82 -12.77 -34.23
C TYR A 262 5.50 -12.12 -34.67
N ALA A 263 5.44 -11.58 -35.89
CA ALA A 263 4.27 -10.87 -36.38
C ALA A 263 3.11 -11.84 -36.59
N PHE A 264 1.93 -11.42 -36.15
CA PHE A 264 0.69 -12.17 -36.34
C PHE A 264 -0.38 -11.31 -37.00
N SER A 265 -1.34 -11.98 -37.64
CA SER A 265 -2.42 -11.31 -38.35
C SER A 265 -3.16 -10.33 -37.43
N ARG A 266 -3.38 -9.09 -37.89
CA ARG A 266 -4.21 -8.11 -37.20
C ARG A 266 -5.63 -8.65 -36.94
N GLY A 267 -6.13 -9.55 -37.80
CA GLY A 267 -7.38 -10.26 -37.56
C GLY A 267 -7.32 -11.20 -36.34
N VAL A 268 -6.20 -11.92 -36.15
CA VAL A 268 -5.97 -12.74 -34.95
C VAL A 268 -5.90 -11.85 -33.71
N LEU A 269 -5.22 -10.71 -33.78
CA LEU A 269 -5.16 -9.75 -32.68
C LEU A 269 -6.57 -9.22 -32.31
N LEU A 270 -7.37 -8.79 -33.29
CA LEU A 270 -8.73 -8.31 -33.06
C LEU A 270 -9.63 -9.36 -32.43
N MET A 271 -9.60 -10.60 -32.94
CA MET A 271 -10.35 -11.73 -32.35
C MET A 271 -9.88 -12.05 -30.93
N THR A 272 -8.58 -11.97 -30.67
CA THR A 272 -8.01 -12.15 -29.33
C THR A 272 -8.60 -11.10 -28.38
N ILE A 273 -8.49 -9.82 -28.73
CA ILE A 273 -8.99 -8.71 -27.91
C ILE A 273 -10.51 -8.81 -27.67
N ALA A 274 -11.30 -9.09 -28.71
CA ALA A 274 -12.74 -9.22 -28.60
C ALA A 274 -13.17 -10.39 -27.70
N SER A 275 -12.57 -11.56 -27.88
CA SER A 275 -12.88 -12.73 -27.05
C SER A 275 -12.42 -12.56 -25.61
N THR A 276 -11.28 -11.89 -25.37
CA THR A 276 -10.81 -11.57 -24.01
C THR A 276 -11.77 -10.60 -23.33
N LEU A 277 -12.24 -9.56 -24.04
CA LEU A 277 -13.23 -8.63 -23.50
C LEU A 277 -14.47 -9.37 -23.01
N ILE A 278 -14.98 -10.31 -23.79
CA ILE A 278 -16.15 -11.11 -23.44
C ILE A 278 -15.86 -11.98 -22.20
N ALA A 279 -14.81 -12.82 -22.24
CA ALA A 279 -14.47 -13.74 -21.16
C ALA A 279 -14.19 -13.03 -19.83
N SER A 280 -13.45 -11.93 -19.88
CA SER A 280 -13.10 -11.13 -18.70
C SER A 280 -14.25 -10.27 -18.18
N SER A 281 -15.22 -9.91 -19.03
CA SER A 281 -16.45 -9.22 -18.60
C SER A 281 -17.39 -10.15 -17.85
N PHE A 282 -17.51 -11.42 -18.27
CA PHE A 282 -18.34 -12.40 -17.57
C PHE A 282 -17.88 -12.66 -16.15
N VAL A 283 -16.57 -12.80 -15.91
CA VAL A 283 -16.05 -13.00 -14.54
C VAL A 283 -16.34 -11.77 -13.66
N ARG A 284 -16.19 -10.56 -14.20
CA ARG A 284 -16.53 -9.33 -13.48
C ARG A 284 -18.01 -9.25 -13.15
N LEU A 285 -18.88 -9.58 -14.10
CA LEU A 285 -20.32 -9.65 -13.90
C LEU A 285 -20.69 -10.71 -12.85
N GLY A 286 -20.05 -11.88 -12.88
CA GLY A 286 -20.22 -12.94 -11.89
C GLY A 286 -19.92 -12.46 -10.47
N PHE A 287 -18.85 -11.69 -10.28
CA PHE A 287 -18.58 -11.08 -8.97
C PHE A 287 -19.64 -10.04 -8.56
N VAL A 288 -20.17 -9.23 -9.49
CA VAL A 288 -21.24 -8.26 -9.19
C VAL A 288 -22.52 -8.99 -8.75
N ILE A 289 -22.87 -10.08 -9.44
CA ILE A 289 -24.02 -10.92 -9.08
C ILE A 289 -23.80 -11.58 -7.71
N TYR A 290 -22.61 -12.12 -7.48
CA TYR A 290 -22.23 -12.72 -6.20
C TYR A 290 -22.36 -11.74 -5.03
N ASP A 291 -21.89 -10.50 -5.21
CA ASP A 291 -22.02 -9.44 -4.20
C ASP A 291 -23.50 -9.13 -3.89
N LYS A 292 -24.35 -9.08 -4.94
CA LYS A 292 -25.79 -8.83 -4.82
C LYS A 292 -26.53 -9.97 -4.11
N LEU A 293 -26.17 -11.22 -4.40
CA LEU A 293 -26.78 -12.40 -3.77
C LEU A 293 -26.43 -12.54 -2.28
N LEU A 294 -25.22 -12.15 -1.89
CA LEU A 294 -24.79 -12.19 -0.48
C LEU A 294 -25.26 -10.98 0.34
N GLY A 295 -25.95 -10.01 -0.28
CA GLY A 295 -26.39 -8.80 0.41
C GLY A 295 -25.24 -7.95 0.97
N ILE A 296 -24.01 -8.12 0.45
CA ILE A 296 -22.82 -7.38 0.92
C ILE A 296 -22.99 -5.87 0.72
N ASP A 297 -23.77 -5.47 -0.28
CA ASP A 297 -24.11 -4.06 -0.53
C ASP A 297 -25.29 -3.54 0.34
N ASN A 298 -26.06 -4.40 1.01
CA ASN A 298 -27.34 -4.04 1.64
C ASN A 298 -27.31 -3.85 3.17
N ASN A 299 -26.21 -4.15 3.85
CA ASN A 299 -26.06 -3.88 5.30
C ASN A 299 -24.93 -2.87 5.51
N ARG A 300 -25.24 -1.59 5.30
CA ARG A 300 -24.27 -0.49 5.38
C ARG A 300 -24.33 0.15 6.75
N LYS A 301 -23.29 -0.07 7.57
CA LYS A 301 -23.08 0.65 8.83
C LYS A 301 -22.48 2.01 8.56
N ILE A 302 -23.21 3.07 8.84
CA ILE A 302 -22.84 4.46 8.56
C ILE A 302 -22.49 5.20 9.84
N ALA A 303 -21.40 5.96 9.83
CA ALA A 303 -21.11 6.94 10.88
C ALA A 303 -20.97 8.35 10.31
N PHE A 304 -21.25 9.35 11.13
CA PHE A 304 -21.13 10.76 10.77
C PHE A 304 -19.94 11.39 11.49
N ILE A 305 -19.19 12.28 10.82
CA ILE A 305 -18.20 13.14 11.47
C ILE A 305 -18.71 14.58 11.44
N GLY A 306 -18.89 15.14 12.63
CA GLY A 306 -19.46 16.46 12.83
C GLY A 306 -20.89 16.40 13.35
N ARG A 307 -21.15 17.17 14.41
CA ARG A 307 -22.50 17.44 14.89
C ARG A 307 -22.90 18.85 14.44
N ASN A 308 -23.67 18.94 13.36
CA ASN A 308 -24.22 20.18 12.85
C ASN A 308 -25.65 19.96 12.34
N GLU A 309 -26.38 21.04 12.06
CA GLU A 309 -27.74 20.97 11.51
C GLU A 309 -27.83 20.13 10.23
N ASN A 310 -26.75 20.11 9.44
CA ASN A 310 -26.66 19.31 8.21
C ASN A 310 -26.64 17.81 8.51
N THR A 311 -25.90 17.37 9.54
CA THR A 311 -25.90 15.98 10.01
C THR A 311 -27.30 15.53 10.39
N GLU A 312 -28.02 16.36 11.16
CA GLU A 312 -29.39 16.03 11.61
C GLU A 312 -30.36 15.91 10.43
N LYS A 313 -30.29 16.85 9.47
CA LYS A 313 -31.10 16.79 8.24
C LYS A 313 -30.83 15.50 7.46
N ILE A 314 -29.55 15.16 7.24
CA ILE A 314 -29.15 13.97 6.48
C ILE A 314 -29.58 12.69 7.20
N VAL A 315 -29.38 12.60 8.52
CA VAL A 315 -29.82 11.47 9.34
C VAL A 315 -31.32 11.27 9.24
N ASN A 316 -32.12 12.33 9.43
CA ASN A 316 -33.58 12.25 9.38
C ASN A 316 -34.07 11.81 7.99
N THR A 317 -33.46 12.32 6.92
CA THR A 317 -33.80 11.88 5.56
C THR A 317 -33.45 10.41 5.35
N LEU A 318 -32.25 9.97 5.74
CA LEU A 318 -31.80 8.58 5.60
C LEU A 318 -32.67 7.58 6.36
N VAL A 319 -33.05 7.90 7.60
CA VAL A 319 -33.95 7.06 8.41
C VAL A 319 -35.32 6.95 7.74
N ASN A 320 -35.84 8.03 7.17
CA ASN A 320 -37.15 8.03 6.52
C ASN A 320 -37.15 7.36 5.13
N SER A 321 -36.07 7.50 4.36
CA SER A 321 -35.99 6.99 2.97
C SER A 321 -35.41 5.57 2.85
N GLU A 322 -34.51 5.16 3.76
CA GLU A 322 -33.70 3.93 3.64
C GLU A 322 -33.78 3.01 4.89
N SER A 323 -34.83 3.11 5.71
CA SER A 323 -34.97 2.44 7.03
C SER A 323 -34.68 0.93 7.08
N ARG A 324 -34.72 0.21 5.95
CA ARG A 324 -34.52 -1.25 5.89
C ARG A 324 -33.12 -1.69 5.44
N SER A 325 -32.25 -0.78 5.00
CA SER A 325 -30.93 -1.11 4.42
C SER A 325 -29.73 -0.41 5.05
N THR A 326 -29.99 0.51 5.98
CA THR A 326 -28.96 1.42 6.48
C THR A 326 -28.97 1.41 8.02
N GLU A 327 -27.89 0.91 8.63
CA GLU A 327 -27.72 0.90 10.08
C GLU A 327 -26.84 2.10 10.47
N ILE A 328 -27.38 3.07 11.19
CA ILE A 328 -26.61 4.23 11.64
C ILE A 328 -25.87 3.83 12.92
N ALA A 329 -24.54 3.76 12.83
CA ALA A 329 -23.66 3.38 13.94
C ALA A 329 -23.49 4.49 14.97
N GLY A 330 -23.37 5.76 14.53
CA GLY A 330 -23.23 6.89 15.44
C GLY A 330 -22.59 8.16 14.87
N ILE A 331 -22.40 9.17 15.73
CA ILE A 331 -21.71 10.44 15.43
C ILE A 331 -20.32 10.48 16.09
N ILE A 332 -19.33 10.98 15.35
CA ILE A 332 -17.94 11.19 15.73
C ILE A 332 -17.65 12.70 15.79
N THR A 333 -17.05 13.19 16.88
CA THR A 333 -16.75 14.61 17.08
C THR A 333 -15.29 14.97 16.77
N THR A 334 -15.06 16.25 16.48
CA THR A 334 -13.77 16.81 16.06
C THR A 334 -13.03 17.56 17.17
N GLY A 335 -13.66 17.75 18.35
CA GLY A 335 -13.08 18.44 19.51
C GLY A 335 -13.41 17.78 20.86
N ASN A 336 -12.93 18.39 21.95
CA ASN A 336 -13.22 18.04 23.35
C ASN A 336 -14.61 18.51 23.79
N GLU A 337 -15.59 18.45 22.89
CA GLU A 337 -16.97 18.76 23.23
C GLU A 337 -17.57 17.59 24.01
N THR A 338 -17.48 17.66 25.34
CA THR A 338 -18.32 16.86 26.24
C THR A 338 -19.71 17.48 26.26
N VAL A 339 -20.51 17.26 25.22
CA VAL A 339 -21.91 17.67 25.24
C VAL A 339 -22.74 16.57 25.88
N SER A 340 -23.29 16.89 27.04
CA SER A 340 -24.29 16.11 27.77
C SER A 340 -25.65 16.13 27.06
N LEU A 341 -26.20 14.91 26.89
CA LEU A 341 -27.58 14.48 26.63
C LEU A 341 -28.68 15.54 26.42
N ASN A 342 -29.40 15.45 25.28
CA ASN A 342 -30.86 15.34 25.21
C ASN A 342 -31.34 15.05 23.76
N ASN A 343 -32.16 14.01 23.60
CA ASN A 343 -32.94 13.64 22.39
C ASN A 343 -32.19 13.37 21.08
N ASP A 344 -31.20 12.48 21.05
CA ASP A 344 -30.57 12.08 19.80
C ASP A 344 -31.09 10.71 19.28
N VAL A 345 -31.61 10.72 18.05
CA VAL A 345 -31.96 9.54 17.25
C VAL A 345 -30.72 8.66 16.95
N VAL A 346 -29.51 9.19 17.17
CA VAL A 346 -28.23 8.55 16.82
C VAL A 346 -27.21 8.67 17.97
N PRO A 347 -26.56 7.56 18.41
CA PRO A 347 -25.63 7.58 19.54
C PRO A 347 -24.28 8.24 19.20
N PHE A 348 -23.63 8.82 20.22
CA PHE A 348 -22.25 9.28 20.14
C PHE A 348 -21.28 8.10 20.28
N ILE A 349 -20.31 7.97 19.36
CA ILE A 349 -19.40 6.82 19.28
C ILE A 349 -17.91 7.16 19.51
N GLY A 350 -17.53 8.45 19.54
CA GLY A 350 -16.18 8.87 19.93
C GLY A 350 -15.63 10.08 19.17
N ASN A 351 -14.32 10.31 19.30
CA ASN A 351 -13.62 11.45 18.70
C ASN A 351 -12.80 11.01 17.45
N ILE A 352 -12.61 11.94 16.50
CA ILE A 352 -11.84 11.76 15.26
C ILE A 352 -10.40 11.28 15.48
N ASP A 353 -9.76 11.61 16.60
CA ASP A 353 -8.41 11.13 16.91
C ASP A 353 -8.36 9.60 17.08
N TYR A 354 -9.50 8.97 17.38
CA TYR A 354 -9.66 7.52 17.50
C TYR A 354 -10.40 6.88 16.33
N LEU A 355 -10.49 7.58 15.19
CA LEU A 355 -11.29 7.17 14.02
C LEU A 355 -11.05 5.72 13.58
N ALA A 356 -9.78 5.29 13.51
CA ALA A 356 -9.42 3.92 13.13
C ALA A 356 -9.97 2.86 14.10
N LYS A 357 -9.98 3.16 15.41
CA LYS A 357 -10.55 2.29 16.44
C LYS A 357 -12.06 2.18 16.28
N ILE A 358 -12.75 3.33 16.19
CA ILE A 358 -14.21 3.41 16.08
C ILE A 358 -14.68 2.62 14.85
N ILE A 359 -14.02 2.80 13.72
CA ILE A 359 -14.30 2.05 12.49
C ILE A 359 -14.19 0.54 12.69
N SER A 360 -13.13 0.08 13.34
CA SER A 360 -12.91 -1.36 13.55
C SER A 360 -13.90 -1.99 14.53
N GLU A 361 -14.26 -1.26 15.58
CA GLU A 361 -15.10 -1.71 16.68
C GLU A 361 -16.57 -1.78 16.26
N TYR A 362 -17.07 -0.73 15.63
CA TYR A 362 -18.44 -0.64 15.15
C TYR A 362 -18.64 -1.24 13.74
N ARG A 363 -17.57 -1.73 13.11
CA ARG A 363 -17.57 -2.27 11.73
C ARG A 363 -18.18 -1.29 10.72
N ILE A 364 -17.81 -0.01 10.83
CA ILE A 364 -18.32 1.06 9.98
C ILE A 364 -17.80 0.84 8.55
N GLY A 365 -18.72 0.84 7.58
CA GLY A 365 -18.41 0.68 6.16
C GLY A 365 -18.47 2.00 5.38
N GLU A 366 -19.14 3.01 5.93
CA GLU A 366 -19.36 4.29 5.29
C GLU A 366 -19.30 5.42 6.32
N LEU A 367 -18.63 6.50 5.98
CA LEU A 367 -18.41 7.62 6.86
C LEU A 367 -18.72 8.93 6.14
N ILE A 368 -19.65 9.70 6.69
CA ILE A 368 -20.15 10.95 6.11
C ILE A 368 -19.60 12.11 6.93
N VAL A 369 -18.77 12.93 6.31
CA VAL A 369 -18.16 14.13 6.87
C VAL A 369 -19.01 15.34 6.50
N THR A 370 -19.62 15.96 7.50
CA THR A 370 -20.43 17.17 7.35
C THR A 370 -19.74 18.41 7.91
N ASP A 371 -18.72 18.23 8.75
CA ASP A 371 -17.96 19.32 9.36
C ASP A 371 -16.85 19.84 8.42
N LYS A 372 -16.94 21.13 8.08
CA LYS A 372 -16.00 21.85 7.21
C LYS A 372 -14.71 22.27 7.91
N SER A 373 -14.68 22.28 9.24
CA SER A 373 -13.52 22.72 10.03
C SER A 373 -12.39 21.70 10.03
N ILE A 374 -12.65 20.46 9.59
CA ILE A 374 -11.67 19.40 9.61
C ILE A 374 -10.64 19.62 8.52
N ASP A 375 -9.36 19.52 8.91
CA ASP A 375 -8.27 19.42 7.96
C ASP A 375 -8.45 18.18 7.07
N LYS A 376 -8.80 18.43 5.81
CA LYS A 376 -8.98 17.41 4.78
C LYS A 376 -7.74 16.52 4.64
N LEU A 377 -6.53 17.03 4.88
CA LEU A 377 -5.28 16.27 4.79
C LEU A 377 -5.14 15.25 5.94
N LYS A 378 -5.48 15.64 7.17
CA LYS A 378 -5.52 14.73 8.32
C LYS A 378 -6.53 13.60 8.08
N LEU A 379 -7.70 13.93 7.54
CA LEU A 379 -8.72 12.94 7.13
C LEU A 379 -8.23 12.03 5.99
N LEU A 380 -7.58 12.58 4.96
CA LEU A 380 -7.01 11.83 3.82
C LEU A 380 -5.95 10.83 4.26
N SER A 381 -5.04 11.24 5.14
CA SER A 381 -3.99 10.35 5.65
C SER A 381 -4.59 9.17 6.41
N THR A 382 -5.67 9.41 7.16
CA THR A 382 -6.41 8.41 7.92
C THR A 382 -7.25 7.50 7.00
N ALA A 383 -7.89 8.07 5.98
CA ALA A 383 -8.65 7.33 4.96
C ALA A 383 -7.76 6.40 4.15
N ASN A 384 -6.55 6.83 3.76
CA ASN A 384 -5.57 5.98 3.08
C ASN A 384 -5.11 4.80 3.94
N ALA A 385 -5.06 4.97 5.27
CA ALA A 385 -4.76 3.88 6.20
C ALA A 385 -5.93 2.87 6.32
N LEU A 386 -7.15 3.28 5.97
CA LEU A 386 -8.40 2.53 6.12
C LEU A 386 -9.12 2.31 4.78
N PRO A 387 -8.52 1.57 3.82
CA PRO A 387 -9.01 1.46 2.44
C PRO A 387 -10.32 0.68 2.26
N LYS A 388 -10.96 0.27 3.35
CA LYS A 388 -12.24 -0.47 3.36
C LYS A 388 -13.44 0.40 3.72
N VAL A 389 -13.22 1.62 4.22
CA VAL A 389 -14.29 2.54 4.62
C VAL A 389 -14.45 3.60 3.55
N ARG A 390 -15.70 3.86 3.15
CA ARG A 390 -16.02 4.92 2.19
C ARG A 390 -16.13 6.26 2.91
N PHE A 391 -15.43 7.27 2.42
CA PHE A 391 -15.53 8.63 2.95
C PHE A 391 -16.38 9.49 2.00
N HIS A 392 -17.36 10.20 2.55
CA HIS A 392 -18.26 11.09 1.81
C HIS A 392 -18.24 12.46 2.47
N PHE A 393 -17.83 13.50 1.74
CA PHE A 393 -18.06 14.87 2.18
C PHE A 393 -19.41 15.31 1.61
N ALA A 394 -20.34 15.69 2.47
CA ALA A 394 -21.69 16.05 2.07
C ALA A 394 -22.22 17.18 2.93
N GLU A 395 -22.87 18.15 2.30
CA GLU A 395 -23.59 19.21 3.00
C GLU A 395 -25.07 18.87 3.09
N ASN A 396 -25.60 18.20 2.07
CA ASN A 396 -26.99 17.76 2.00
C ASN A 396 -27.10 16.27 1.62
N TYR A 397 -28.29 15.69 1.78
CA TYR A 397 -28.55 14.28 1.43
C TYR A 397 -28.30 13.97 -0.06
N GLU A 398 -28.58 14.95 -0.94
CA GLU A 398 -28.32 14.82 -2.37
C GLU A 398 -26.83 14.60 -2.68
N ASP A 399 -25.93 15.28 -1.96
CA ASP A 399 -24.48 15.09 -2.11
C ASP A 399 -24.04 13.66 -1.77
N VAL A 400 -24.69 13.06 -0.75
CA VAL A 400 -24.46 11.66 -0.38
C VAL A 400 -24.89 10.74 -1.51
N ILE A 401 -26.09 10.95 -2.08
CA ILE A 401 -26.59 10.15 -3.20
C ILE A 401 -25.67 10.29 -4.42
N VAL A 402 -25.35 11.52 -4.82
CA VAL A 402 -24.48 11.80 -5.97
C VAL A 402 -23.12 11.16 -5.75
N SER A 403 -22.52 11.32 -4.57
CA SER A 403 -21.24 10.71 -4.25
C SER A 403 -21.30 9.17 -4.29
N ARG A 404 -22.40 8.55 -3.85
CA ARG A 404 -22.59 7.09 -3.91
C ARG A 404 -22.70 6.61 -5.35
N ILE A 405 -23.54 7.26 -6.17
CA ILE A 405 -23.72 6.93 -7.58
C ILE A 405 -22.39 7.08 -8.33
N VAL A 406 -21.70 8.20 -8.13
CA VAL A 406 -20.39 8.43 -8.74
C VAL A 406 -19.39 7.38 -8.25
N ALA A 407 -19.35 7.03 -6.97
CA ALA A 407 -18.45 5.99 -6.46
C ALA A 407 -18.76 4.61 -7.07
N ASP A 408 -20.02 4.24 -7.22
CA ASP A 408 -20.45 2.96 -7.79
C ASP A 408 -20.14 2.87 -9.29
N VAL A 409 -20.36 3.95 -10.04
CA VAL A 409 -20.06 4.02 -11.48
C VAL A 409 -18.54 4.10 -11.72
N THR A 410 -17.84 4.93 -10.94
CA THR A 410 -16.44 5.21 -11.20
C THR A 410 -15.49 4.17 -10.61
N GLY A 411 -15.92 3.47 -9.56
CA GLY A 411 -15.07 2.62 -8.73
C GLY A 411 -14.08 3.41 -7.88
N THR A 412 -14.24 4.73 -7.79
CA THR A 412 -13.37 5.64 -7.05
C THR A 412 -14.20 6.54 -6.14
N GLU A 413 -13.78 6.70 -4.89
CA GLU A 413 -14.41 7.64 -3.96
C GLU A 413 -14.14 9.08 -4.42
N PRO A 414 -15.17 9.86 -4.79
CA PRO A 414 -15.01 11.13 -5.51
C PRO A 414 -14.65 12.32 -4.61
N THR A 415 -14.81 12.21 -3.29
CA THR A 415 -14.80 13.35 -2.38
C THR A 415 -13.45 13.56 -1.66
N LEU A 416 -12.54 12.59 -1.73
CA LEU A 416 -11.17 12.74 -1.24
C LEU A 416 -10.28 13.27 -2.38
N PRO A 417 -9.71 14.49 -2.28
CA PRO A 417 -8.74 14.94 -3.27
C PRO A 417 -7.54 14.01 -3.21
N LYS A 418 -7.45 13.11 -4.19
CA LYS A 418 -6.30 12.24 -4.34
C LYS A 418 -5.13 13.12 -4.76
N MET A 419 -4.01 13.00 -4.05
CA MET A 419 -2.75 13.49 -4.58
C MET A 419 -2.49 12.73 -5.89
N GLN A 420 -2.79 13.36 -7.02
CA GLN A 420 -2.66 12.74 -8.34
C GLN A 420 -1.23 12.32 -8.59
N ILE A 421 -0.23 13.04 -8.09
CA ILE A 421 1.18 12.64 -8.19
C ILE A 421 1.50 11.37 -7.40
N ALA A 422 0.70 11.03 -6.38
CA ALA A 422 0.89 9.82 -5.60
C ALA A 422 0.32 8.57 -6.28
N THR A 423 -0.52 8.72 -7.30
CA THR A 423 -1.11 7.57 -8.00
C THR A 423 -0.04 6.84 -8.79
N PHE A 424 -0.12 5.50 -8.80
CA PHE A 424 0.89 4.66 -9.45
C PHE A 424 1.05 5.02 -10.94
N ARG A 425 -0.06 5.22 -11.66
CA ARG A 425 -0.05 5.61 -13.07
C ARG A 425 0.76 6.88 -13.29
N ASN A 426 0.48 7.90 -12.50
CA ASN A 426 1.12 9.20 -12.65
C ASN A 426 2.59 9.16 -12.25
N ARG A 427 2.96 8.40 -11.22
CA ARG A 427 4.36 8.13 -10.87
C ARG A 427 5.10 7.39 -11.98
N LEU A 428 4.44 6.42 -12.61
CA LEU A 428 5.01 5.68 -13.73
C LEU A 428 5.25 6.61 -14.92
N ILE A 429 4.26 7.42 -15.29
CA ILE A 429 4.34 8.41 -16.38
C ILE A 429 5.45 9.44 -16.10
N GLN A 430 5.51 9.99 -14.89
CA GLN A 430 6.57 10.92 -14.49
C GLN A 430 7.93 10.25 -14.65
N ARG A 431 8.06 9.01 -14.15
CA ARG A 431 9.32 8.28 -14.14
C ARG A 431 9.79 7.89 -15.53
N THR A 432 8.90 7.42 -16.40
CA THR A 432 9.26 7.08 -17.78
C THR A 432 9.67 8.34 -18.54
N THR A 433 8.95 9.44 -18.35
CA THR A 433 9.29 10.75 -18.94
C THR A 433 10.67 11.23 -18.47
N ASP A 434 10.90 11.22 -17.16
CA ASP A 434 12.19 11.55 -16.53
C ASP A 434 13.34 10.73 -17.12
N MET A 435 13.15 9.42 -17.24
CA MET A 435 14.18 8.52 -17.76
C MET A 435 14.45 8.76 -19.24
N LEU A 436 13.41 8.91 -20.07
CA LEU A 436 13.56 9.13 -21.50
C LEU A 436 14.25 10.47 -21.81
N ILE A 437 13.78 11.56 -21.19
CA ILE A 437 14.36 12.89 -21.41
C ILE A 437 15.77 12.95 -20.85
N SER A 438 16.02 12.40 -19.65
CA SER A 438 17.37 12.42 -19.05
C SER A 438 18.36 11.58 -19.86
N PHE A 439 17.93 10.41 -20.34
CA PHE A 439 18.74 9.57 -21.21
C PHE A 439 19.08 10.29 -22.52
N PHE A 440 18.10 10.94 -23.15
CA PHE A 440 18.33 11.74 -24.35
C PHE A 440 19.33 12.88 -24.08
N LEU A 441 19.13 13.68 -23.02
CA LEU A 441 20.01 14.80 -22.68
C LEU A 441 21.45 14.38 -22.37
N LEU A 442 21.66 13.18 -21.82
CA LEU A 442 23.00 12.63 -21.52
C LEU A 442 23.67 11.95 -22.72
N THR A 443 22.94 11.72 -23.82
CA THR A 443 23.44 11.02 -25.01
C THR A 443 23.32 11.91 -26.24
N GLY A 444 22.29 11.74 -27.07
CA GLY A 444 22.11 12.48 -28.32
C GLY A 444 21.84 13.97 -28.13
N GLY A 445 21.30 14.37 -26.98
CA GLY A 445 21.03 15.75 -26.60
C GLY A 445 22.21 16.47 -25.96
N LEU A 446 23.36 15.82 -25.79
CA LEU A 446 24.53 16.41 -25.12
C LEU A 446 25.02 17.71 -25.78
N PRO A 447 25.09 17.85 -27.12
CA PRO A 447 25.46 19.12 -27.76
C PRO A 447 24.52 20.27 -27.39
N LEU A 448 23.21 20.00 -27.26
CA LEU A 448 22.22 21.00 -26.84
C LEU A 448 22.46 21.45 -25.39
N VAL A 449 22.86 20.53 -24.51
CA VAL A 449 23.23 20.88 -23.14
C VAL A 449 24.43 21.83 -23.14
N PHE A 450 25.46 21.58 -23.94
CA PHE A 450 26.62 22.48 -24.03
C PHE A 450 26.29 23.84 -24.64
N LEU A 451 25.36 23.90 -25.60
CA LEU A 451 24.97 25.14 -26.28
C LEU A 451 24.05 26.03 -25.44
N PHE A 452 23.10 25.45 -24.69
CA PHE A 452 22.04 26.21 -24.02
C PHE A 452 22.15 26.25 -22.48
N ALA A 453 22.95 25.37 -21.85
CA ALA A 453 23.06 25.36 -20.39
C ALA A 453 23.98 26.48 -19.89
N ARG A 454 23.46 27.35 -19.00
CA ARG A 454 24.28 28.34 -18.28
C ARG A 454 25.37 27.69 -17.42
N ASN A 455 25.13 26.49 -16.90
CA ASN A 455 26.11 25.71 -16.13
C ASN A 455 25.98 24.23 -16.50
N VAL A 456 26.83 23.79 -17.45
CA VAL A 456 26.82 22.42 -17.98
C VAL A 456 27.04 21.39 -16.88
N ARG A 457 28.01 21.61 -15.98
CA ARG A 457 28.33 20.66 -14.90
C ARG A 457 27.13 20.43 -13.98
N SER A 458 26.46 21.51 -13.57
CA SER A 458 25.27 21.41 -12.72
C SER A 458 24.11 20.72 -13.45
N MET A 459 23.92 21.03 -14.73
CA MET A 459 22.83 20.43 -15.52
C MET A 459 23.05 18.92 -15.69
N LEU A 460 24.27 18.48 -16.04
CA LEU A 460 24.61 17.05 -16.15
C LEU A 460 24.43 16.30 -14.83
N LEU A 461 24.88 16.87 -13.70
CA LEU A 461 24.69 16.26 -12.38
C LEU A 461 23.21 16.11 -12.01
N ASN A 462 22.40 17.13 -12.27
CA ASN A 462 20.96 17.09 -12.01
C ASN A 462 20.26 16.08 -12.92
N THR A 463 20.56 16.05 -14.22
CA THR A 463 20.03 15.06 -15.16
C THR A 463 20.44 13.62 -14.76
N TRP A 464 21.65 13.43 -14.26
CA TRP A 464 22.10 12.15 -13.71
C TRP A 464 21.33 11.77 -12.43
N ASN A 465 21.08 12.73 -11.53
CA ASN A 465 20.27 12.50 -10.33
C ASN A 465 18.82 12.14 -10.65
N VAL A 466 18.25 12.73 -11.70
CA VAL A 466 16.95 12.33 -12.24
C VAL A 466 17.01 10.89 -12.73
N LEU A 467 18.01 10.52 -13.54
CA LEU A 467 18.18 9.14 -14.01
C LEU A 467 18.30 8.14 -12.85
N LEU A 468 18.99 8.49 -11.76
CA LEU A 468 19.12 7.69 -10.53
C LEU A 468 17.88 7.73 -9.61
N SER A 469 16.78 8.35 -10.02
CA SER A 469 15.53 8.44 -9.25
C SER A 469 15.64 9.26 -7.94
N ARG A 470 16.68 10.08 -7.79
CA ARG A 470 16.86 10.96 -6.62
C ARG A 470 16.03 12.24 -6.74
N GLN A 471 15.82 12.71 -7.97
CA GLN A 471 15.02 13.88 -8.32
C GLN A 471 14.07 13.55 -9.48
N SER A 472 13.20 14.50 -9.80
CA SER A 472 12.37 14.53 -11.02
C SER A 472 12.79 15.72 -11.88
N LEU A 473 12.52 15.70 -13.19
CA LEU A 473 12.70 16.89 -14.03
C LEU A 473 11.78 18.02 -13.56
N ILE A 474 10.51 17.69 -13.38
CA ILE A 474 9.47 18.59 -12.89
C ILE A 474 8.86 17.96 -11.64
N GLY A 475 8.74 18.74 -10.57
CA GLY A 475 8.31 18.19 -9.29
C GLY A 475 8.08 19.27 -8.24
N LEU A 476 8.07 18.83 -6.99
CA LEU A 476 7.85 19.71 -5.84
C LEU A 476 9.06 20.61 -5.60
N TYR A 477 8.81 21.82 -5.12
CA TYR A 477 9.85 22.71 -4.63
C TYR A 477 10.28 22.29 -3.21
N PRO A 478 11.57 22.29 -2.87
CA PRO A 478 12.03 21.90 -1.54
C PRO A 478 11.61 22.93 -0.48
N VAL A 479 10.80 22.53 0.50
CA VAL A 479 10.41 23.34 1.67
C VAL A 479 10.63 22.51 2.93
N GLY A 480 11.50 22.96 3.83
CA GLY A 480 11.73 22.34 5.14
C GLY A 480 11.88 20.81 5.11
N SER A 481 11.38 20.13 6.14
CA SER A 481 11.35 18.67 6.23
C SER A 481 10.15 18.05 5.50
N LEU A 482 9.85 18.48 4.27
CA LEU A 482 8.86 17.80 3.43
C LEU A 482 9.26 16.32 3.29
N LYS A 483 8.54 15.46 4.01
CA LYS A 483 8.74 14.01 3.97
C LYS A 483 8.40 13.53 2.56
N SER A 484 9.20 12.57 2.09
CA SER A 484 9.20 11.97 0.75
C SER A 484 7.89 11.29 0.30
N THR A 485 6.79 11.45 1.03
CA THR A 485 5.51 10.78 0.77
C THR A 485 4.67 11.47 -0.31
N GLU A 486 4.94 12.73 -0.62
CA GLU A 486 4.07 13.60 -1.45
C GLU A 486 4.53 13.74 -2.91
N GLY A 487 5.76 13.37 -3.24
CA GLY A 487 6.33 13.53 -4.59
C GLY A 487 7.84 13.70 -4.53
N LYS A 488 8.51 13.67 -5.68
CA LYS A 488 9.95 13.97 -5.76
C LYS A 488 10.17 15.46 -5.93
N VAL A 489 11.31 15.92 -5.41
CA VAL A 489 11.80 17.28 -5.68
C VAL A 489 12.16 17.38 -7.17
N GLY A 490 11.63 18.41 -7.82
CA GLY A 490 11.88 18.70 -9.23
C GLY A 490 13.10 19.59 -9.42
N ILE A 491 13.79 19.46 -10.56
CA ILE A 491 14.73 20.49 -11.03
C ILE A 491 13.95 21.77 -11.35
N ILE A 492 12.83 21.61 -12.04
CA ILE A 492 11.83 22.64 -12.31
C ILE A 492 10.62 22.35 -11.40
N SER A 493 9.95 23.39 -10.95
CA SER A 493 8.72 23.27 -10.18
C SER A 493 7.78 24.41 -10.56
N LEU A 494 6.51 24.30 -10.17
CA LEU A 494 5.53 25.35 -10.37
C LEU A 494 5.96 26.69 -9.72
N VAL A 495 6.68 26.60 -8.59
CA VAL A 495 7.22 27.74 -7.84
C VAL A 495 8.26 28.50 -8.66
N HIS A 496 9.06 27.81 -9.48
CA HIS A 496 10.06 28.42 -10.35
C HIS A 496 9.47 29.22 -11.52
N LEU A 497 8.15 29.18 -11.76
CA LEU A 497 7.49 30.06 -12.73
C LEU A 497 7.41 31.53 -12.26
N ASN A 498 7.65 31.76 -10.97
CA ASN A 498 7.86 33.07 -10.38
C ASN A 498 9.22 33.07 -9.63
N ARG A 499 9.69 34.21 -9.12
CA ARG A 499 10.91 34.26 -8.32
C ARG A 499 10.66 33.60 -6.96
N PRO A 500 11.27 32.43 -6.64
CA PRO A 500 10.97 31.71 -5.40
C PRO A 500 11.32 32.52 -4.14
N GLU A 501 12.35 33.36 -4.23
CA GLU A 501 12.83 34.25 -3.15
C GLU A 501 11.80 35.31 -2.73
N GLN A 502 10.80 35.59 -3.58
CA GLN A 502 9.78 36.61 -3.32
C GLN A 502 8.47 36.03 -2.78
N LEU A 503 8.36 34.69 -2.68
CA LEU A 503 7.15 34.02 -2.23
C LEU A 503 7.22 33.72 -0.73
N SER A 504 6.09 33.87 -0.04
CA SER A 504 5.96 33.42 1.35
C SER A 504 5.97 31.89 1.43
N LEU A 505 6.37 31.33 2.58
CA LEU A 505 6.40 29.89 2.79
C LEU A 505 5.03 29.23 2.57
N GLN A 506 3.96 29.90 3.00
CA GLN A 506 2.58 29.47 2.77
C GLN A 506 2.22 29.41 1.28
N ALA A 507 2.64 30.40 0.49
CA ALA A 507 2.41 30.40 -0.96
C ALA A 507 3.15 29.24 -1.66
N ILE A 508 4.37 28.92 -1.21
CA ILE A 508 5.13 27.79 -1.76
C ILE A 508 4.44 26.46 -1.42
N GLU A 509 3.95 26.29 -0.19
CA GLU A 509 3.19 25.11 0.22
C GLU A 509 1.88 24.94 -0.57
N GLU A 510 1.16 26.04 -0.82
CA GLU A 510 -0.06 26.03 -1.65
C GLU A 510 0.25 25.65 -3.11
N LEU A 511 1.32 26.16 -3.71
CA LEU A 511 1.73 25.80 -5.07
C LEU A 511 2.17 24.33 -5.17
N ASN A 512 2.91 23.83 -4.18
CA ASN A 512 3.27 22.41 -4.09
C ASN A 512 2.02 21.53 -3.96
N ARG A 513 1.06 21.93 -3.13
CA ARG A 513 -0.22 21.23 -2.96
C ARG A 513 -1.01 21.20 -4.26
N TYR A 514 -1.16 22.35 -4.92
CA TYR A 514 -1.86 22.46 -6.20
C TYR A 514 -1.26 21.53 -7.26
N TYR A 515 0.08 21.53 -7.37
CA TYR A 515 0.79 20.65 -8.29
C TYR A 515 0.54 19.17 -7.97
N ALA A 516 0.63 18.79 -6.70
CA ALA A 516 0.45 17.40 -6.29
C ALA A 516 -0.99 16.88 -6.49
N GLU A 517 -2.00 17.72 -6.25
CA GLU A 517 -3.42 17.42 -6.43
C GLU A 517 -3.84 17.37 -7.91
N ASN A 518 -3.26 18.22 -8.75
CA ASN A 518 -3.64 18.38 -10.16
C ASN A 518 -2.61 17.82 -11.14
N TYR A 519 -1.68 16.99 -10.65
CA TYR A 519 -0.62 16.44 -11.48
C TYR A 519 -1.18 15.73 -12.71
N SER A 520 -0.71 16.19 -13.87
CA SER A 520 -0.95 15.57 -15.16
C SER A 520 0.29 15.77 -16.03
N PHE A 521 0.50 14.88 -17.00
CA PHE A 521 1.60 15.03 -17.95
C PHE A 521 1.52 16.36 -18.72
N SER A 522 0.31 16.81 -19.04
CA SER A 522 0.07 18.12 -19.67
C SER A 522 0.47 19.28 -18.77
N LEU A 523 0.22 19.20 -17.46
CA LEU A 523 0.64 20.23 -16.51
C LEU A 523 2.17 20.33 -16.44
N ASP A 524 2.87 19.19 -16.42
CA ASP A 524 4.34 19.17 -16.50
C ASP A 524 4.83 19.83 -17.79
N LEU A 525 4.23 19.49 -18.94
CA LEU A 525 4.57 20.11 -20.22
C LEU A 525 4.37 21.64 -20.19
N ASP A 526 3.25 22.11 -19.63
CA ASP A 526 2.95 23.54 -19.47
C ASP A 526 3.96 24.25 -18.57
N ILE A 527 4.32 23.64 -17.44
CA ILE A 527 5.34 24.19 -16.52
C ILE A 527 6.68 24.30 -17.25
N CYS A 528 7.07 23.26 -17.99
CA CYS A 528 8.29 23.23 -18.77
C CYS A 528 8.33 24.37 -19.81
N LEU A 529 7.28 24.47 -20.64
CA LEU A 529 7.20 25.49 -21.69
C LEU A 529 7.19 26.91 -21.11
N LYS A 530 6.40 27.16 -20.06
CA LYS A 530 6.36 28.46 -19.40
C LYS A 530 7.69 28.83 -18.74
N TYR A 531 8.41 27.85 -18.18
CA TYR A 531 9.72 28.08 -17.58
C TYR A 531 10.77 28.49 -18.63
N PHE A 532 10.74 27.88 -19.82
CA PHE A 532 11.67 28.23 -20.90
C PHE A 532 11.32 29.55 -21.61
N TRP A 533 10.03 29.87 -21.81
CA TRP A 533 9.61 31.09 -22.50
C TRP A 533 9.56 32.36 -21.64
N ARG A 534 9.45 32.25 -20.31
CA ARG A 534 9.50 33.42 -19.41
C ARG A 534 10.92 33.86 -19.04
N LYS A 535 11.94 33.19 -19.57
CA LYS A 535 13.33 33.34 -19.16
C LYS A 535 14.09 34.42 -19.92
#